data_AF-A0A6B3ICZ3-F1
#
_entry.id   AF-A0A6B3ICZ3-F1
#
_cell.length_a   1.000
_cell.length_b   1.000
_cell.length_c   1.000
_cell.angle_alpha   90.00
_cell.angle_beta   90.00
_cell.angle_gamma   90.00
#
_symmetry.space_group_name_H-M   'P 1'
#
loop_
_entity.id
_entity.type
_entity.pdbx_description
1 polymer ?
#
loop_
_entity_poly.entity_id
_entity_poly.type
_entity_poly.pdbx_seq_one_letter_code
_entity_poly.pdbx_strand_id
1 'polypeptide(L)'
;AEVTPLRGTVGFAENRVTDPYAARLITQVHRAAEEGNALAADTLLRVLVVRLLDRHGSSLPSVTPRAGGARDAERARLALEGRMDAPPTLETLAAELGTSPFALLRAFKKEYGMPPHTWLTDARVRRARRLLDAGVAPADAAVAVGFTDQPHL
;
A
#
# COMPACT_ATOMS: atom_id res chain seq x y z
N ALA A 1 6.83 -9.55 37.50
CA ALA A 1 5.80 -9.65 36.46
C ALA A 1 6.49 -9.40 35.13
N GLU A 2 7.00 -10.46 34.51
CA GLU A 2 6.35 -11.11 33.35
C GLU A 2 6.19 -10.14 32.17
N VAL A 3 7.23 -10.05 31.35
CA VAL A 3 7.13 -9.42 30.03
C VAL A 3 6.61 -10.51 29.09
N THR A 4 5.29 -10.53 28.87
CA THR A 4 4.69 -11.39 27.86
C THR A 4 5.34 -11.09 26.51
N PRO A 5 5.92 -12.07 25.79
CA PRO A 5 6.52 -11.81 24.51
C PRO A 5 5.39 -11.64 23.49
N LEU A 6 5.01 -10.41 23.20
CA LEU A 6 4.16 -10.10 22.06
C LEU A 6 4.93 -10.51 20.80
N ARG A 7 4.59 -11.68 20.23
CA ARG A 7 5.10 -12.14 18.93
C ARG A 7 4.29 -11.46 17.83
N GLY A 8 4.94 -10.55 17.10
CA GLY A 8 4.37 -9.80 15.99
C GLY A 8 4.83 -8.35 16.01
N THR A 9 4.72 -7.62 14.89
CA THR A 9 4.90 -6.17 14.89
C THR A 9 3.77 -5.56 15.74
N VAL A 10 4.12 -4.99 16.89
CA VAL A 10 3.16 -4.28 17.75
C VAL A 10 2.66 -3.05 16.99
N GLY A 11 1.35 -2.90 16.88
CA GLY A 11 0.71 -1.76 16.22
C GLY A 11 -0.57 -1.34 16.93
N PHE A 12 -1.13 -0.22 16.51
CA PHE A 12 -2.40 0.28 17.03
C PHE A 12 -3.55 -0.25 16.18
N ALA A 13 -4.44 -1.05 16.77
CA ALA A 13 -5.65 -1.52 16.08
C ALA A 13 -6.73 -0.44 15.95
N GLU A 14 -6.67 0.59 16.79
CA GLU A 14 -7.60 1.70 16.82
C GLU A 14 -6.95 2.98 16.29
N ASN A 15 -7.60 3.61 15.31
CA ASN A 15 -7.12 4.87 14.71
C ASN A 15 -7.29 6.09 15.64
N ARG A 16 -8.10 5.97 16.70
CA ARG A 16 -8.36 7.05 17.66
C ARG A 16 -8.59 6.48 19.05
N VAL A 17 -7.71 6.82 19.98
CA VAL A 17 -7.82 6.45 21.40
C VAL A 17 -8.05 7.68 22.26
N THR A 18 -8.91 7.56 23.26
CA THR A 18 -9.17 8.64 24.22
C THR A 18 -8.35 8.39 25.48
N ASP A 19 -7.16 9.00 25.57
CA ASP A 19 -6.28 8.92 26.74
C ASP A 19 -5.85 10.33 27.19
N PRO A 20 -6.57 10.93 28.16
CA PRO A 20 -6.27 12.27 28.67
C PRO A 20 -4.86 12.40 29.26
N TYR A 21 -4.26 11.31 29.74
CA TYR A 21 -2.92 11.32 30.30
C TYR A 21 -1.86 11.33 29.19
N ALA A 22 -2.03 10.52 28.14
CA ALA A 22 -1.17 10.57 26.97
C ALA A 22 -1.23 11.94 26.28
N ALA A 23 -2.41 12.56 26.20
CA ALA A 23 -2.57 13.91 25.68
C ALA A 23 -1.73 14.94 26.47
N ARG A 24 -1.72 14.86 27.81
CA ARG A 24 -0.89 15.73 28.65
C ARG A 24 0.61 15.49 28.42
N LEU A 25 1.03 14.23 28.30
CA LEU A 25 2.43 13.89 27.99
C LEU A 25 2.87 14.47 26.65
N ILE A 26 2.02 14.43 25.61
CA ILE A 26 2.31 15.05 24.31
C ILE A 26 2.56 16.56 24.47
N THR A 27 1.70 17.26 25.21
CA THR A 27 1.90 18.70 25.47
C THR A 27 3.21 18.97 26.24
N GLN A 28 3.55 18.11 27.20
CA GLN A 28 4.80 18.24 27.97
C GLN A 28 6.05 17.98 27.11
N VAL A 29 6.03 16.98 26.23
CA VAL A 29 7.12 16.70 25.27
C VAL A 29 7.32 17.91 24.37
N HIS A 30 6.24 18.43 23.78
CA HIS A 30 6.33 19.58 22.87
C HIS A 30 6.88 20.82 23.58
N ARG A 31 6.38 21.13 24.77
CA ARG A 31 6.86 22.25 25.57
C ARG A 31 8.35 22.12 25.92
N ALA A 32 8.79 20.94 26.35
CA ALA A 32 10.19 20.69 26.66
C ALA A 32 11.10 20.86 25.43
N ALA A 33 10.61 20.50 24.24
CA ALA A 33 11.34 20.69 22.99
C ALA A 33 11.46 22.18 22.61
N GLU A 34 10.37 22.95 22.72
CA GLU A 34 10.36 24.40 22.46
C GLU A 34 11.26 25.18 23.43
N GLU A 35 11.33 24.73 24.69
CA GLU A 35 12.20 25.32 25.71
C GLU A 35 13.68 24.89 25.57
N GLY A 36 14.02 24.07 24.55
CA GLY A 36 15.38 23.58 24.30
C GLY A 36 15.87 22.53 25.31
N ASN A 37 14.97 21.98 26.14
CA ASN A 37 15.29 20.98 27.13
C ASN A 37 15.24 19.56 26.53
N ALA A 38 16.26 19.24 25.72
CA ALA A 38 16.33 17.99 24.95
C ALA A 38 16.24 16.72 25.83
N LEU A 39 16.84 16.74 27.03
CA LEU A 39 16.80 15.59 27.94
C LEU A 39 15.39 15.33 28.49
N ALA A 40 14.67 16.39 28.85
CA ALA A 40 13.28 16.27 29.30
C ALA A 40 12.37 15.80 28.16
N ALA A 41 12.55 16.34 26.95
CA ALA A 41 11.78 15.94 25.77
C ALA A 41 11.99 14.45 25.43
N ASP A 42 13.23 13.96 25.41
CA ASP A 42 13.55 12.55 25.14
C ASP A 42 12.96 11.63 26.24
N THR A 43 13.11 12.01 27.51
CA THR A 43 12.59 11.21 28.63
C THR A 43 11.06 11.08 28.56
N LEU A 44 10.36 12.20 28.37
CA LEU A 44 8.90 12.22 28.28
C LEU A 44 8.40 11.48 27.03
N LEU A 45 9.12 11.58 25.92
CA LEU A 45 8.80 10.86 24.68
C LEU A 45 8.88 9.34 24.89
N ARG A 46 9.92 8.85 25.57
CA ARG A 46 10.04 7.41 25.89
C ARG A 46 8.90 6.94 26.77
N VAL A 47 8.53 7.70 27.80
CA VAL A 47 7.40 7.39 28.69
C VAL A 47 6.09 7.34 27.90
N LEU A 48 5.87 8.31 27.01
CA LEU A 48 4.71 8.36 26.13
C LEU A 48 4.65 7.12 25.22
N VAL A 49 5.75 6.80 24.53
CA VAL A 49 5.81 5.65 23.61
C VAL A 49 5.56 4.34 24.34
N VAL A 50 6.20 4.11 25.48
CA VAL A 50 5.99 2.89 26.29
C VAL A 50 4.53 2.78 26.71
N ARG A 51 3.92 3.87 27.19
CA ARG A 51 2.51 3.87 27.59
C ARG A 51 1.59 3.58 26.42
N LEU A 52 1.81 4.23 25.28
CA LEU A 52 0.97 4.02 24.10
C LEU A 52 1.01 2.56 23.66
N LEU A 53 2.20 1.95 23.65
CA LEU A 53 2.36 0.53 23.33
C LEU A 53 1.74 -0.40 24.39
N ASP A 54 1.87 -0.08 25.68
CA ASP A 54 1.33 -0.90 26.78
C ASP A 54 -0.21 -0.84 26.86
N ARG A 55 -0.80 0.35 26.66
CA ARG A 55 -2.24 0.58 26.83
C ARG A 55 -3.05 0.41 25.56
N HIS A 56 -2.46 0.74 24.42
CA HIS A 56 -3.15 0.82 23.12
C HIS A 56 -2.45 0.00 22.05
N GLY A 57 -1.29 -0.59 22.34
CA GLY A 57 -0.64 -1.54 21.47
C GLY A 57 -1.40 -2.85 21.47
N SER A 58 -1.60 -3.37 20.27
CA SER A 58 -2.22 -4.66 20.04
C SER A 58 -1.27 -5.51 19.19
N SER A 59 -1.34 -6.83 19.38
CA SER A 59 -0.83 -7.74 18.37
C SER A 59 -1.70 -7.58 17.13
N LEU A 60 -1.18 -6.92 16.10
CA LEU A 60 -1.86 -6.88 14.82
C LEU A 60 -2.08 -8.34 14.38
N PRO A 61 -3.31 -8.76 14.04
CA PRO A 61 -3.50 -10.06 13.44
C PRO A 61 -2.63 -10.13 12.19
N SER A 62 -1.64 -11.01 12.23
CA SER A 62 -0.83 -11.37 11.07
C SER A 62 -1.72 -12.16 10.11
N VAL A 63 -2.63 -11.48 9.41
CA VAL A 63 -2.98 -11.94 8.07
C VAL A 63 -1.75 -11.63 7.24
N THR A 64 -0.76 -12.53 7.25
CA THR A 64 0.37 -12.44 6.32
C THR A 64 -0.20 -12.75 4.95
N PRO A 65 -0.45 -11.73 4.10
CA PRO A 65 -0.90 -12.01 2.75
C PRO A 65 0.24 -12.79 2.10
N ARG A 66 -0.06 -13.89 1.41
CA ARG A 66 0.98 -14.76 0.88
C ARG A 66 1.94 -13.91 0.06
N ALA A 67 3.24 -14.08 0.28
CA ALA A 67 4.26 -13.43 -0.54
C ALA A 67 3.98 -13.77 -2.02
N GLY A 68 3.77 -12.74 -2.83
CA GLY A 68 3.55 -12.87 -4.26
C GLY A 68 4.74 -13.56 -4.94
N GLY A 69 4.46 -14.47 -5.86
CA GLY A 69 5.45 -15.18 -6.68
C GLY A 69 5.25 -14.95 -8.18
N ALA A 70 6.07 -15.60 -9.01
CA ALA A 70 5.98 -15.49 -10.48
C ALA A 70 4.57 -15.81 -11.01
N ARG A 71 3.91 -16.83 -10.43
CA ARG A 71 2.51 -17.17 -10.75
C ARG A 71 1.53 -16.03 -10.47
N ASP A 72 1.76 -15.24 -9.43
CA ASP A 72 0.89 -14.10 -9.10
C ASP A 72 1.14 -12.92 -10.04
N ALA A 73 2.39 -12.71 -10.44
CA ALA A 73 2.74 -11.74 -11.47
C ALA A 73 2.07 -12.09 -12.81
N GLU A 74 2.11 -13.36 -13.22
CA GLU A 74 1.44 -13.84 -14.43
C GLU A 74 -0.08 -13.69 -14.36
N ARG A 75 -0.70 -14.07 -13.23
CA ARG A 75 -2.15 -13.89 -13.04
C ARG A 75 -2.54 -12.42 -13.06
N ALA A 76 -1.76 -11.54 -12.44
CA ALA A 76 -1.95 -10.10 -12.50
C ALA A 76 -1.86 -9.57 -13.93
N ARG A 77 -0.87 -10.05 -14.70
CA ARG A 77 -0.71 -9.67 -16.10
C ARG A 77 -1.94 -10.06 -16.93
N LEU A 78 -2.40 -11.29 -16.84
CA LEU A 78 -3.60 -11.77 -17.55
C LEU A 78 -4.84 -10.96 -17.17
N ALA A 79 -4.99 -10.64 -15.89
CA ALA A 79 -6.10 -9.84 -15.38
C ALA A 79 -6.08 -8.39 -15.89
N LEU A 80 -4.90 -7.82 -16.11
CA LEU A 80 -4.71 -6.49 -16.72
C LEU A 80 -4.94 -6.53 -18.24
N GLU A 81 -4.50 -7.58 -18.92
CA GLU A 81 -4.76 -7.76 -20.37
C GLU A 81 -6.25 -7.92 -20.68
N GLY A 82 -7.01 -8.58 -19.80
CA GLY A 82 -8.46 -8.74 -19.94
C GLY A 82 -9.27 -7.50 -19.57
N ARG A 83 -8.69 -6.53 -18.87
CA ARG A 83 -9.35 -5.31 -18.36
C ARG A 83 -8.55 -4.06 -18.75
N MET A 84 -8.07 -3.99 -19.99
CA MET A 84 -7.24 -2.87 -20.44
C MET A 84 -8.00 -1.55 -20.51
N ASP A 85 -9.31 -1.57 -20.74
CA ASP A 85 -10.19 -0.40 -20.78
C ASP A 85 -10.51 0.13 -19.38
N ALA A 86 -10.78 -0.77 -18.44
CA ALA A 86 -11.10 -0.46 -17.04
C ALA A 86 -10.23 -1.27 -16.06
N PRO A 87 -8.94 -0.91 -15.92
CA PRO A 87 -8.03 -1.69 -15.08
C PRO A 87 -8.37 -1.55 -13.59
N PRO A 88 -8.30 -2.64 -12.81
CA PRO A 88 -8.48 -2.58 -11.36
C PRO A 88 -7.34 -1.81 -10.69
N THR A 89 -7.60 -1.33 -9.47
CA THR A 89 -6.52 -0.81 -8.61
C THR A 89 -5.57 -1.95 -8.18
N LEU A 90 -4.36 -1.60 -7.76
CA LEU A 90 -3.39 -2.58 -7.25
C LEU A 90 -3.93 -3.31 -6.02
N GLU A 91 -4.68 -2.61 -5.17
CA GLU A 91 -5.33 -3.15 -3.97
C GLU A 91 -6.37 -4.21 -4.33
N THR A 92 -7.23 -3.90 -5.31
CA THR A 92 -8.26 -4.82 -5.79
C THR A 92 -7.61 -6.04 -6.42
N LEU A 93 -6.60 -5.84 -7.27
CA LEU A 93 -5.86 -6.92 -7.93
C LEU A 93 -5.14 -7.81 -6.91
N ALA A 94 -4.55 -7.23 -5.87
CA ALA A 94 -3.90 -7.97 -4.80
C ALA A 94 -4.90 -8.79 -3.98
N ALA A 95 -6.08 -8.23 -3.68
CA ALA A 95 -7.15 -8.92 -2.97
C ALA A 95 -7.69 -10.11 -3.77
N GLU A 96 -7.97 -9.94 -5.07
CA GLU A 96 -8.40 -11.02 -5.98
C GLU A 96 -7.39 -12.18 -6.05
N LEU A 97 -6.10 -11.87 -5.90
CA LEU A 97 -5.00 -12.85 -5.97
C LEU A 97 -4.57 -13.39 -4.60
N GLY A 98 -5.18 -12.92 -3.50
CA GLY A 98 -4.86 -13.36 -2.14
C GLY A 98 -3.45 -12.96 -1.68
N THR A 99 -2.97 -11.80 -2.12
CA THR A 99 -1.63 -11.27 -1.78
C THR A 99 -1.73 -9.83 -1.26
N SER A 100 -0.60 -9.26 -0.84
CA SER A 100 -0.53 -7.84 -0.49
C SER A 100 -0.18 -7.00 -1.72
N PRO A 101 -0.64 -5.74 -1.80
CA PRO A 101 -0.27 -4.82 -2.88
C PRO A 101 1.25 -4.72 -3.06
N PHE A 102 1.99 -4.60 -1.95
CA PHE A 102 3.46 -4.53 -1.96
C PHE A 102 4.13 -5.83 -2.43
N ALA A 103 3.60 -6.99 -2.04
CA ALA A 103 4.17 -8.26 -2.51
C ALA A 103 3.86 -8.50 -3.99
N LEU A 104 2.65 -8.14 -4.45
CA LEU A 104 2.30 -8.21 -5.86
C LEU A 104 3.16 -7.26 -6.70
N LEU A 105 3.33 -6.01 -6.28
CA LEU A 105 4.18 -5.04 -6.96
C LEU A 105 5.62 -5.54 -7.09
N ARG A 106 6.19 -6.09 -6.01
CA ARG A 106 7.55 -6.65 -6.02
C ARG A 106 7.66 -7.87 -6.93
N ALA A 107 6.71 -8.79 -6.85
CA ALA A 107 6.68 -9.98 -7.71
C ALA A 107 6.59 -9.59 -9.18
N PHE A 108 5.71 -8.65 -9.51
CA PHE A 108 5.51 -8.17 -10.87
C PHE A 108 6.77 -7.46 -11.40
N LYS A 109 7.38 -6.57 -10.62
CA LYS A 109 8.63 -5.89 -11.01
C LYS A 109 9.79 -6.88 -11.17
N LYS A 110 9.85 -7.92 -10.34
CA LYS A 110 10.86 -8.97 -10.46
C LYS A 110 10.70 -9.78 -11.74
N GLU A 111 9.47 -10.11 -12.11
CA GLU A 111 9.17 -10.94 -13.29
C GLU A 111 9.26 -10.15 -14.61
N TYR A 112 8.74 -8.92 -14.64
CA TYR A 112 8.59 -8.13 -15.87
C TYR A 112 9.46 -6.88 -15.92
N GLY A 113 10.32 -6.67 -14.93
CA GLY A 113 11.28 -5.54 -14.86
C GLY A 113 10.66 -4.18 -14.52
N MET A 114 9.32 -4.06 -14.50
CA MET A 114 8.62 -2.79 -14.29
C MET A 114 7.33 -2.95 -13.47
N PRO A 115 6.80 -1.86 -12.88
CA PRO A 115 5.51 -1.89 -12.19
C PRO A 115 4.30 -2.19 -13.10
N PRO A 116 3.18 -2.71 -12.54
CA PRO A 116 1.99 -3.05 -13.32
C PRO A 116 1.41 -1.92 -14.17
N HIS A 117 1.37 -0.68 -13.67
CA HIS A 117 0.82 0.46 -14.41
C HIS A 117 1.66 0.82 -15.65
N THR A 118 2.99 0.77 -15.51
CA THR A 118 3.93 1.02 -16.61
C THR A 118 3.80 -0.07 -17.67
N TRP A 119 3.73 -1.33 -17.21
CA TRP A 119 3.52 -2.48 -18.07
C TRP A 119 2.19 -2.40 -18.84
N LEU A 120 1.11 -2.02 -18.17
CA LEU A 120 -0.21 -1.88 -18.80
C LEU A 120 -0.20 -0.80 -19.88
N THR A 121 0.43 0.35 -19.61
CA THR A 121 0.54 1.44 -20.59
C THR A 121 1.25 0.96 -21.86
N ASP A 122 2.37 0.27 -21.72
CA ASP A 122 3.13 -0.31 -22.84
C ASP A 122 2.32 -1.40 -23.58
N ALA A 123 1.58 -2.24 -22.85
CA ALA A 123 0.66 -3.21 -23.45
C ALA A 123 -0.46 -2.55 -24.27
N ARG A 124 -1.04 -1.44 -23.77
CA ARG A 124 -2.06 -0.65 -24.48
C ARG A 124 -1.50 -0.05 -25.76
N VAL A 125 -0.29 0.53 -25.74
CA VAL A 125 0.35 1.07 -26.96
C VAL A 125 0.53 -0.03 -28.01
N ARG A 126 1.07 -1.19 -27.62
CA ARG A 126 1.24 -2.33 -28.55
C ARG A 126 -0.11 -2.81 -29.12
N ARG A 127 -1.16 -2.86 -28.29
CA ARG A 127 -2.49 -3.30 -28.74
C ARG A 127 -3.11 -2.27 -29.69
N ALA A 128 -3.02 -0.98 -29.36
CA ALA A 128 -3.50 0.11 -30.21
C ALA A 128 -2.82 0.05 -31.58
N ARG A 129 -1.49 -0.12 -31.62
CA ARG A 129 -0.75 -0.26 -32.87
C ARG A 129 -1.29 -1.39 -33.74
N ARG A 130 -1.51 -2.57 -33.16
CA ARG A 130 -2.09 -3.72 -33.89
C ARG A 130 -3.51 -3.45 -34.41
N LEU A 131 -4.33 -2.71 -33.67
CA LEU A 131 -5.68 -2.35 -34.12
C LEU A 131 -5.63 -1.37 -35.28
N LEU A 132 -4.77 -0.35 -35.20
CA LEU A 132 -4.55 0.62 -36.27
C LEU A 132 -4.02 -0.05 -37.54
N ASP A 133 -3.02 -0.93 -37.40
CA ASP A 133 -2.46 -1.68 -38.54
C ASP A 133 -3.51 -2.62 -39.17
N ALA A 134 -4.54 -3.04 -38.42
CA ALA A 134 -5.69 -3.81 -38.90
C ALA A 134 -6.82 -2.96 -39.49
N GLY A 135 -6.65 -1.63 -39.58
CA GLY A 135 -7.62 -0.71 -40.16
C GLY A 135 -8.73 -0.24 -39.22
N VAL A 136 -8.61 -0.51 -37.91
CA VAL A 136 -9.55 0.03 -36.92
C VAL A 136 -9.40 1.55 -36.83
N ALA A 137 -10.52 2.28 -36.76
CA ALA A 137 -10.49 3.73 -36.65
C ALA A 137 -9.74 4.16 -35.37
N PRO A 138 -8.96 5.27 -35.40
CA PRO A 138 -8.17 5.69 -34.25
C PRO A 138 -8.98 5.90 -32.96
N ALA A 139 -10.21 6.42 -33.07
CA ALA A 139 -11.10 6.60 -31.92
C ALA A 139 -11.49 5.26 -31.29
N ASP A 140 -11.91 4.29 -32.10
CA ASP A 140 -12.30 2.95 -31.64
C ASP A 140 -11.11 2.20 -31.04
N ALA A 141 -9.93 2.36 -31.64
CA ALA A 141 -8.70 1.78 -31.12
C ALA A 141 -8.32 2.36 -29.74
N ALA A 142 -8.49 3.67 -29.54
CA ALA A 142 -8.24 4.34 -28.27
C ALA A 142 -9.22 3.87 -27.17
N VAL A 143 -10.50 3.74 -27.49
CA VAL A 143 -11.53 3.19 -26.58
C VAL A 143 -11.20 1.75 -26.20
N ALA A 144 -10.90 0.90 -27.20
CA ALA A 144 -10.65 -0.52 -26.97
C ALA A 144 -9.43 -0.82 -26.07
N VAL A 145 -8.49 0.11 -25.94
CA VAL A 145 -7.31 -0.05 -25.06
C VAL A 145 -7.36 0.84 -23.82
N GLY A 146 -8.42 1.62 -23.60
CA GLY A 146 -8.52 2.50 -22.44
C GLY A 146 -7.60 3.72 -22.49
N PHE A 147 -7.31 4.27 -23.67
CA PHE A 147 -6.71 5.60 -23.85
C PHE A 147 -7.75 6.73 -23.90
N THR A 148 -9.01 6.45 -23.59
CA THR A 148 -10.00 7.50 -23.36
C THR A 148 -9.56 8.38 -22.20
N ASP A 149 -9.63 9.70 -22.39
CA ASP A 149 -9.33 10.68 -21.34
C ASP A 149 -10.16 10.37 -20.09
N GLN A 150 -9.52 9.80 -19.07
CA GLN A 150 -9.99 9.93 -17.70
C GLN A 150 -9.27 11.13 -17.10
N PRO A 151 -9.88 12.33 -17.09
CA PRO A 151 -9.40 13.42 -16.27
C PRO A 151 -9.73 13.05 -14.82
N HIS A 152 -8.79 12.40 -14.14
CA HIS A 152 -8.73 12.22 -12.68
C HIS A 152 -9.90 11.45 -12.02
N LEU A 153 -9.59 10.26 -11.51
CA LEU A 153 -10.23 9.67 -10.33
C LEU A 153 -9.16 9.40 -9.28
#